data_AF-A0A8T5AEJ0-F1
#
_entry.id   AF-A0A8T5AEJ0-F1
#
_cell.length_a   1.000
_cell.length_b   1.000
_cell.length_c   1.000
_cell.angle_alpha   90.00
_cell.angle_beta   90.00
_cell.angle_gamma   90.00
#
_symmetry.space_group_name_H-M   'P 1'
#
loop_
_entity.id
_entity.type
_entity.pdbx_description
1 polymer ?
#
loop_
_entity_poly.entity_id
_entity_poly.type
_entity_poly.pdbx_seq_one_letter_code
_entity_poly.pdbx_strand_id
1 'polypeptide(L)'
;MGRVELTPIDEVKQPVAVDIRHAVPIYSELLRKGVIEKPIIVEEESGVALSDFDLLEALNLLGVDMAPTIALDRSEFEISSTCGRPISLEDIVNAGTGGSKLGYGSFQVKLRFHEPSISVDLDSLGFFNEYKRRSNLRVYNDTLELLYKGWPTPLVRLKSFSSNDRIVLAKLEGFNPFSNSVKDRIGWAMIMEALGRGILREILYEATSTNTGIALASIGNILGLRSRFFIPKTVQRVSDAYLKILGAEVERVPVNLTVEAISEVESKARMDGATHLNQFENDANLKVHLKYTAKEIDLQLREFGVKPDCIIGGLGTSGHMSAISLYFRSKYNGGVKIVGVQPAQDEAIPGIRRVETGMKWVHWFEFDRIVDVRRSEAVEGCIEVARREGLLIGLSSGAVFQAFKKIAKESGVYVLVFPDTGYKYGEQFEEYIRIYGKL
;
A
#
# COMPACT_ATOMS: atom_id res chain seq x y z
N MET A 1 -16.14 26.23 -25.57
CA MET A 1 -14.75 25.91 -25.16
C MET A 1 -14.68 26.07 -23.67
N GLY A 2 -14.77 24.94 -22.96
CA GLY A 2 -14.68 24.91 -21.51
C GLY A 2 -13.36 25.51 -21.01
N ARG A 3 -13.43 26.20 -19.87
CA ARG A 3 -12.27 26.70 -19.15
C ARG A 3 -11.68 25.54 -18.35
N VAL A 4 -10.35 25.53 -18.19
CA VAL A 4 -9.71 24.58 -17.27
C VAL A 4 -10.06 24.97 -15.84
N GLU A 5 -10.61 24.02 -15.10
CA GLU A 5 -10.99 24.17 -13.69
C GLU A 5 -10.22 23.17 -12.82
N LEU A 6 -10.14 23.45 -11.53
CA LEU A 6 -9.68 22.46 -10.55
C LEU A 6 -10.94 21.91 -9.88
N THR A 7 -11.26 20.66 -10.19
CA THR A 7 -12.41 19.93 -9.62
C THR A 7 -11.92 19.02 -8.49
N PRO A 8 -12.64 18.90 -7.37
CA PRO A 8 -12.36 17.88 -6.37
C PRO A 8 -12.27 16.49 -7.02
N ILE A 9 -11.20 15.74 -6.73
CA ILE A 9 -10.93 14.49 -7.46
C ILE A 9 -12.02 13.42 -7.23
N ASP A 10 -12.69 13.46 -6.09
CA ASP A 10 -13.81 12.58 -5.72
C ASP A 10 -15.11 12.91 -6.46
N GLU A 11 -15.23 14.10 -7.04
CA GLU A 11 -16.33 14.48 -7.93
C GLU A 11 -16.10 14.00 -9.38
N VAL A 12 -14.85 13.69 -9.76
CA VAL A 12 -14.51 13.19 -11.11
C VAL A 12 -14.72 11.67 -11.18
N LYS A 13 -15.78 11.26 -11.88
CA LYS A 13 -16.23 9.86 -11.89
C LYS A 13 -15.60 9.08 -13.03
N GLN A 14 -14.88 8.00 -12.70
CA GLN A 14 -14.22 7.11 -13.65
C GLN A 14 -15.22 6.07 -14.22
N PRO A 15 -15.61 6.08 -15.51
CA PRO A 15 -16.56 5.10 -16.06
C PRO A 15 -15.92 3.76 -16.44
N VAL A 16 -14.59 3.72 -16.56
CA VAL A 16 -13.82 2.57 -17.03
C VAL A 16 -12.99 1.99 -15.89
N ALA A 17 -12.85 0.66 -15.82
CA ALA A 17 -11.90 0.04 -14.93
C ALA A 17 -10.48 0.11 -15.53
N VAL A 18 -9.59 0.86 -14.89
CA VAL A 18 -8.19 1.00 -15.32
C VAL A 18 -7.33 -0.01 -14.58
N ASP A 19 -6.58 -0.81 -15.33
CA ASP A 19 -5.51 -1.63 -14.74
C ASP A 19 -4.40 -0.69 -14.26
N ILE A 20 -3.96 -0.84 -13.02
CA ILE A 20 -2.91 0.01 -12.43
C ILE A 20 -1.65 0.09 -13.30
N ARG A 21 -1.33 -0.95 -14.07
CA ARG A 21 -0.16 -0.97 -14.97
C ARG A 21 -0.25 0.09 -16.08
N HIS A 22 -1.44 0.51 -16.48
CA HIS A 22 -1.62 1.61 -17.45
C HIS A 22 -1.38 2.99 -16.81
N ALA A 23 -1.71 3.14 -15.52
CA ALA A 23 -1.49 4.37 -14.78
C ALA A 23 -0.03 4.56 -14.33
N VAL A 24 0.74 3.48 -14.16
CA VAL A 24 2.14 3.51 -13.66
C VAL A 24 3.06 4.43 -14.47
N PRO A 25 3.09 4.41 -15.82
CA PRO A 25 3.92 5.33 -16.59
C PRO A 25 3.60 6.80 -16.32
N ILE A 26 2.30 7.15 -16.29
CA ILE A 26 1.83 8.52 -16.02
C ILE A 26 2.17 8.92 -14.58
N TYR A 27 1.89 8.06 -13.61
CA TYR A 27 2.28 8.25 -12.21
C TYR A 27 3.78 8.56 -12.06
N SER A 28 4.61 7.80 -12.77
CA SER A 28 6.07 7.96 -12.74
C SER A 28 6.51 9.28 -13.36
N GLU A 29 5.89 9.67 -14.47
CA GLU A 29 6.13 10.94 -15.14
C GLU A 29 5.73 12.12 -14.26
N LEU A 30 4.56 12.08 -13.63
CA LEU A 30 4.07 13.12 -12.72
C LEU A 30 5.00 13.30 -11.52
N LEU A 31 5.52 12.22 -10.93
CA LEU A 31 6.50 12.31 -9.84
C LEU A 31 7.84 12.93 -10.26
N ARG A 32 8.23 12.74 -11.53
CA ARG A 32 9.50 13.25 -12.08
C ARG A 32 9.38 14.71 -12.50
N LYS A 33 8.33 15.05 -13.23
CA LYS A 33 8.09 16.40 -13.77
C LYS A 33 7.54 17.35 -12.71
N GLY A 34 6.70 16.84 -11.81
CA GLY A 34 5.99 17.64 -10.81
C GLY A 34 4.88 18.52 -11.40
N VAL A 35 4.57 18.39 -12.69
CA VAL A 35 3.54 19.18 -13.40
C VAL A 35 2.63 18.27 -14.22
N ILE A 36 1.37 18.66 -14.31
CA ILE A 36 0.33 18.05 -15.15
C ILE A 36 0.20 18.92 -16.41
N GLU A 37 0.32 18.27 -17.58
CA GLU A 37 0.35 18.96 -18.88
C GLU A 37 -0.96 18.86 -19.67
N LYS A 38 -1.90 18.04 -19.18
CA LYS A 38 -3.21 17.78 -19.81
C LYS A 38 -4.35 17.81 -18.80
N PRO A 39 -5.51 18.39 -19.15
CA PRO A 39 -6.71 18.29 -18.34
C PRO A 39 -7.40 16.93 -18.53
N ILE A 40 -8.27 16.56 -17.59
CA ILE A 40 -9.23 15.45 -17.78
C ILE A 40 -10.51 16.02 -18.36
N ILE A 41 -10.96 15.48 -19.48
CA ILE A 41 -12.24 15.89 -20.06
C ILE A 41 -13.37 15.20 -19.29
N VAL A 42 -14.35 15.97 -18.85
CA VAL A 42 -15.53 15.48 -18.13
C VAL A 42 -16.81 15.93 -18.81
N GLU A 43 -17.86 15.13 -18.70
CA GLU A 43 -19.20 15.54 -19.10
C GLU A 43 -19.78 16.51 -18.05
N GLU A 44 -20.28 17.66 -18.50
CA GLU A 44 -20.61 18.80 -17.64
C GLU A 44 -21.68 18.49 -16.59
N GLU A 45 -22.74 17.74 -16.94
CA GLU A 45 -23.86 17.48 -16.02
C GLU A 45 -23.52 16.43 -14.97
N SER A 46 -22.76 15.39 -15.35
CA SER A 46 -22.54 14.20 -14.52
C SER A 46 -21.19 14.18 -13.80
N GLY A 47 -20.20 14.96 -14.28
CA GLY A 47 -18.81 14.92 -13.82
C GLY A 47 -18.07 13.63 -14.22
N VAL A 48 -18.63 12.86 -15.16
CA VAL A 48 -18.03 11.60 -15.61
C VAL A 48 -16.91 11.88 -16.60
N ALA A 49 -15.73 11.30 -16.33
CA ALA A 49 -14.59 11.40 -17.22
C ALA A 49 -14.92 10.80 -18.58
N LEU A 50 -14.58 11.52 -19.65
CA LEU A 50 -14.78 11.13 -21.04
C LEU A 50 -13.47 10.69 -21.70
N SER A 51 -12.32 11.12 -21.16
CA SER A 51 -10.98 10.75 -21.62
C SER A 51 -9.99 10.68 -20.46
N ASP A 52 -8.72 10.35 -20.76
CA ASP A 52 -7.59 10.42 -19.83
C ASP A 52 -7.78 9.62 -18.53
N PHE A 53 -8.43 8.46 -18.64
CA PHE A 53 -8.71 7.55 -17.52
C PHE A 53 -7.45 7.13 -16.76
N ASP A 54 -6.34 6.94 -17.47
CA ASP A 54 -5.04 6.60 -16.89
C ASP A 54 -4.45 7.75 -16.07
N LEU A 55 -4.66 9.00 -16.51
CA LEU A 55 -4.26 10.19 -15.74
C LEU A 55 -5.11 10.31 -14.48
N LEU A 56 -6.43 10.12 -14.57
CA LEU A 56 -7.31 10.13 -13.40
C LEU A 56 -6.92 9.04 -12.40
N GLU A 57 -6.61 7.82 -12.86
CA GLU A 57 -6.11 6.76 -11.97
C GLU A 57 -4.76 7.14 -11.36
N ALA A 58 -3.83 7.69 -12.13
CA ALA A 58 -2.52 8.14 -11.61
C ALA A 58 -2.66 9.23 -10.54
N LEU A 59 -3.54 10.22 -10.74
CA LEU A 59 -3.83 11.25 -9.74
C LEU A 59 -4.45 10.66 -8.47
N ASN A 60 -5.37 9.70 -8.60
CA ASN A 60 -5.93 8.96 -7.47
C ASN A 60 -4.85 8.20 -6.68
N LEU A 61 -3.88 7.58 -7.36
CA LEU A 61 -2.75 6.89 -6.75
C LEU A 61 -1.76 7.84 -6.06
N LEU A 62 -1.63 9.07 -6.55
CA LEU A 62 -0.85 10.13 -5.87
C LEU A 62 -1.57 10.68 -4.64
N GLY A 63 -2.89 10.49 -4.55
CA GLY A 63 -3.71 11.04 -3.48
C GLY A 63 -3.67 12.56 -3.47
N VAL A 64 -3.85 13.17 -4.63
CA VAL A 64 -4.14 14.61 -4.75
C VAL A 64 -5.59 14.89 -4.33
N ASP A 65 -5.89 16.13 -3.96
CA ASP A 65 -7.23 16.57 -3.60
C ASP A 65 -8.05 17.00 -4.83
N MET A 66 -7.36 17.53 -5.85
CA MET A 66 -7.98 18.16 -7.02
C MET A 66 -7.46 17.55 -8.32
N ALA A 67 -8.25 17.63 -9.37
CA ALA A 67 -7.88 17.29 -10.73
C ALA A 67 -8.11 18.48 -11.67
N PRO A 68 -7.20 18.76 -12.62
CA PRO A 68 -7.47 19.74 -13.67
C PRO A 68 -8.46 19.15 -14.66
N THR A 69 -9.61 19.79 -14.85
CA THR A 69 -10.69 19.29 -15.70
C THR A 69 -11.13 20.32 -16.73
N ILE A 70 -11.78 19.84 -17.79
CA ILE A 70 -12.60 20.65 -18.68
C ILE A 70 -13.96 19.97 -18.79
N ALA A 71 -15.00 20.66 -18.32
CA ALA A 71 -16.38 20.26 -18.50
C ALA A 71 -16.85 20.59 -19.92
N LEU A 72 -17.50 19.63 -20.58
CA LEU A 72 -18.02 19.76 -21.93
C LEU A 72 -19.51 19.45 -22.01
N ASP A 73 -20.20 20.28 -22.79
CA ASP A 73 -21.57 20.01 -23.23
C ASP A 73 -21.59 18.91 -24.31
N ARG A 74 -22.71 18.21 -24.44
CA ARG A 74 -22.92 17.12 -25.41
C ARG A 74 -22.70 17.56 -26.86
N SER A 75 -22.89 18.84 -27.17
CA SER A 75 -22.65 19.38 -28.51
C SER A 75 -21.16 19.49 -28.87
N GLU A 76 -20.24 19.45 -27.90
CA GLU A 76 -18.81 19.71 -28.09
C GLU A 76 -17.98 18.44 -28.40
N PHE A 77 -18.58 17.24 -28.34
CA PHE A 77 -17.89 15.98 -28.62
C PHE A 77 -18.76 14.96 -29.37
N GLU A 78 -18.12 13.92 -29.90
CA GLU A 78 -18.76 12.75 -30.50
C GLU A 78 -18.23 11.48 -29.86
N ILE A 79 -19.11 10.53 -29.55
CA ILE A 79 -18.74 9.21 -29.02
C ILE A 79 -18.76 8.20 -30.16
N SER A 80 -17.70 7.42 -30.27
CA SER A 80 -17.64 6.24 -31.12
C SER A 80 -17.37 5.00 -30.27
N SER A 81 -18.17 3.94 -30.48
CA SER A 81 -17.85 2.65 -29.90
C SER A 81 -16.70 2.01 -30.65
N THR A 82 -15.73 1.46 -29.92
CA THR A 82 -14.61 0.67 -30.45
C THR A 82 -14.78 -0.82 -30.17
N CYS A 83 -15.82 -1.19 -29.44
CA CYS A 83 -16.24 -2.57 -29.29
C CYS A 83 -17.42 -2.88 -30.24
N GLY A 84 -17.64 -4.15 -30.55
CA GLY A 84 -18.71 -4.57 -31.48
C GLY A 84 -20.15 -4.27 -31.01
N ARG A 85 -20.32 -3.53 -29.90
CA ARG A 85 -21.60 -3.11 -29.34
C ARG A 85 -21.65 -1.57 -29.30
N PRO A 86 -22.76 -0.92 -29.70
CA PRO A 86 -22.92 0.51 -29.51
C PRO A 86 -22.81 0.90 -28.03
N ILE A 87 -22.14 2.02 -27.74
CA ILE A 87 -22.03 2.63 -26.41
C ILE A 87 -22.54 4.06 -26.54
N SER A 88 -23.58 4.40 -25.78
CA SER A 88 -24.11 5.76 -25.72
C SER A 88 -23.46 6.59 -24.60
N LEU A 89 -23.73 7.89 -24.57
CA LEU A 89 -23.33 8.72 -23.44
C LEU A 89 -23.98 8.25 -22.13
N GLU A 90 -25.25 7.87 -22.17
CA GLU A 90 -25.97 7.35 -21.00
C GLU A 90 -25.31 6.08 -20.45
N ASP A 91 -24.80 5.19 -21.31
CA ASP A 91 -24.03 4.02 -20.87
C ASP A 91 -22.77 4.43 -20.10
N ILE A 92 -22.04 5.43 -20.60
CA ILE A 92 -20.83 5.97 -19.98
C ILE A 92 -21.17 6.64 -18.64
N VAL A 93 -22.19 7.48 -18.61
CA VAL A 93 -22.64 8.19 -17.41
C VAL A 93 -23.10 7.20 -16.34
N ASN A 94 -23.88 6.19 -16.73
CA ASN A 94 -24.30 5.12 -15.83
C ASN A 94 -23.09 4.38 -15.25
N ALA A 95 -22.10 4.02 -16.07
CA ALA A 95 -20.88 3.36 -15.60
C ALA A 95 -20.04 4.23 -14.65
N GLY A 96 -20.02 5.55 -14.86
CA GLY A 96 -19.35 6.51 -13.98
C GLY A 96 -20.04 6.68 -12.62
N THR A 97 -21.37 6.75 -12.62
CA THR A 97 -22.19 7.16 -11.45
C THR A 97 -22.65 6.03 -10.53
N GLY A 98 -22.35 4.77 -10.83
CA GLY A 98 -22.66 3.64 -9.94
C GLY A 98 -23.05 2.34 -10.65
N GLY A 99 -23.18 2.36 -11.98
CA GLY A 99 -23.34 1.18 -12.81
C GLY A 99 -22.05 0.36 -12.94
N SER A 100 -22.15 -0.78 -13.64
CA SER A 100 -20.98 -1.60 -13.97
C SER A 100 -20.01 -0.80 -14.85
N LYS A 101 -18.72 -0.85 -14.49
CA LYS A 101 -17.66 -0.17 -15.26
C LYS A 101 -17.58 -0.73 -16.67
N LEU A 102 -17.31 0.15 -17.63
CA LEU A 102 -17.06 -0.21 -19.02
C LEU A 102 -15.66 -0.82 -19.18
N GLY A 103 -15.49 -1.61 -20.24
CA GLY A 103 -14.20 -2.18 -20.60
C GLY A 103 -13.21 -1.09 -21.02
N TYR A 104 -11.93 -1.27 -20.67
CA TYR A 104 -10.88 -0.36 -21.10
C TYR A 104 -10.77 -0.31 -22.63
N GLY A 105 -10.76 0.90 -23.20
CA GLY A 105 -10.73 1.11 -24.65
C GLY A 105 -12.00 0.68 -25.38
N SER A 106 -13.15 0.60 -24.71
CA SER A 106 -14.44 0.20 -25.31
C SER A 106 -15.16 1.32 -26.08
N PHE A 107 -14.77 2.57 -25.84
CA PHE A 107 -15.22 3.74 -26.60
C PHE A 107 -14.09 4.75 -26.78
N GLN A 108 -14.30 5.69 -27.70
CA GLN A 108 -13.47 6.86 -27.90
C GLN A 108 -14.33 8.12 -27.95
N VAL A 109 -13.77 9.23 -27.51
CA VAL A 109 -14.40 10.54 -27.56
C VAL A 109 -13.60 11.43 -28.50
N LYS A 110 -14.25 11.92 -29.54
CA LYS A 110 -13.67 12.86 -30.49
C LYS A 110 -14.16 14.26 -30.14
N LEU A 111 -13.23 15.12 -29.73
CA LEU A 111 -13.52 16.53 -29.47
C LEU A 111 -13.72 17.29 -30.78
N ARG A 112 -14.66 18.25 -30.80
CA ARG A 112 -14.86 19.16 -31.94
C ARG A 112 -13.85 20.32 -31.99
N PHE A 113 -12.91 20.36 -31.04
CA PHE A 113 -11.89 21.39 -30.90
C PHE A 113 -10.55 20.75 -30.48
N HIS A 114 -9.47 21.55 -30.50
CA HIS A 114 -8.16 21.09 -30.05
C HIS A 114 -8.08 21.11 -28.52
N GLU A 115 -7.73 19.97 -27.92
CA GLU A 115 -7.50 19.86 -26.48
C GLU A 115 -6.39 20.83 -26.04
N PRO A 116 -6.66 21.74 -25.07
CA PRO A 116 -5.65 22.70 -24.64
C PRO A 116 -4.57 22.02 -23.79
N SER A 117 -3.32 22.44 -23.99
CA SER A 117 -2.22 22.10 -23.07
C SER A 117 -2.28 23.00 -21.84
N ILE A 118 -2.03 22.41 -20.67
CA ILE A 118 -1.99 23.11 -19.38
C ILE A 118 -0.61 22.95 -18.73
N SER A 119 -0.38 23.67 -17.64
CA SER A 119 0.78 23.45 -16.78
C SER A 119 0.35 23.69 -15.35
N VAL A 120 -0.01 22.62 -14.64
CA VAL A 120 -0.50 22.68 -13.25
C VAL A 120 0.47 21.94 -12.35
N ASP A 121 1.00 22.62 -11.33
CA ASP A 121 1.92 22.01 -10.37
C ASP A 121 1.22 20.95 -9.53
N LEU A 122 1.85 19.80 -9.34
CA LEU A 122 1.31 18.69 -8.54
C LEU A 122 1.02 19.12 -7.09
N ASP A 123 1.85 19.99 -6.51
CA ASP A 123 1.63 20.52 -5.17
C ASP A 123 0.36 21.40 -5.08
N SER A 124 -0.01 22.08 -6.18
CA SER A 124 -1.24 22.90 -6.25
C SER A 124 -2.51 22.04 -6.24
N LEU A 125 -2.42 20.78 -6.67
CA LEU A 125 -3.50 19.81 -6.59
C LEU A 125 -3.67 19.21 -5.18
N GLY A 126 -2.92 19.70 -4.19
CA GLY A 126 -3.02 19.26 -2.82
C GLY A 126 -2.24 17.98 -2.52
N PHE A 127 -1.20 17.69 -3.30
CA PHE A 127 -0.39 16.48 -3.13
C PHE A 127 0.05 16.24 -1.68
N PHE A 128 0.38 17.25 -0.86
CA PHE A 128 0.70 17.03 0.57
C PHE A 128 -0.30 17.64 1.56
N ASN A 129 -1.50 18.05 1.13
CA ASN A 129 -2.44 18.78 1.98
C ASN A 129 -2.95 17.98 3.19
N GLU A 130 -3.15 16.67 3.00
CA GLU A 130 -3.60 15.75 4.06
C GLU A 130 -2.65 15.73 5.28
N TYR A 131 -1.38 16.09 5.10
CA TYR A 131 -0.39 16.19 6.18
C TYR A 131 -0.31 17.58 6.80
N LYS A 132 -0.65 18.64 6.04
CA LYS A 132 -0.60 20.04 6.51
C LYS A 132 -1.79 20.42 7.40
N ARG A 133 -2.96 19.81 7.19
CA ARG A 133 -4.21 20.17 7.88
C ARG A 133 -4.42 19.47 9.22
N ARG A 134 -3.43 18.75 9.74
CA ARG A 134 -3.60 17.91 10.94
C ARG A 134 -3.53 18.71 12.23
N SER A 135 -4.47 18.41 13.14
CA SER A 135 -4.42 18.89 14.52
C SER A 135 -3.29 18.18 15.28
N ASN A 136 -2.45 18.96 15.95
CA ASN A 136 -1.38 18.44 16.80
C ASN A 136 -1.90 17.70 18.06
N LEU A 137 -3.20 17.84 18.39
CA LEU A 137 -3.80 17.25 19.59
C LEU A 137 -4.23 15.79 19.41
N ARG A 138 -4.22 15.24 18.18
CA ARG A 138 -4.56 13.83 17.87
C ARG A 138 -5.94 13.40 18.39
N VAL A 139 -6.96 14.18 18.06
CA VAL A 139 -8.37 13.88 18.36
C VAL A 139 -9.03 13.33 17.10
N TYR A 140 -9.81 12.26 17.25
CA TYR A 140 -10.47 11.53 16.17
C TYR A 140 -11.95 11.36 16.51
N ASN A 141 -12.84 11.46 15.52
CA ASN A 141 -14.29 11.33 15.71
C ASN A 141 -14.74 9.89 15.89
N ASP A 142 -14.01 8.95 15.31
CA ASP A 142 -14.28 7.52 15.40
C ASP A 142 -13.00 6.69 15.41
N THR A 143 -13.14 5.39 15.63
CA THR A 143 -12.02 4.46 15.73
C THR A 143 -11.29 4.26 14.40
N LEU A 144 -11.97 4.36 13.25
CA LEU A 144 -11.34 4.18 11.95
C LEU A 144 -10.44 5.38 11.60
N GLU A 145 -10.87 6.59 11.97
CA GLU A 145 -10.07 7.82 11.83
C GLU A 145 -8.69 7.71 12.50
N LEU A 146 -8.56 6.97 13.61
CA LEU A 146 -7.29 6.72 14.29
C LEU A 146 -6.23 6.12 13.35
N LEU A 147 -6.65 5.36 12.34
CA LEU A 147 -5.75 4.79 11.35
C LEU A 147 -5.36 5.82 10.29
N TYR A 148 -6.29 6.18 9.39
CA TYR A 148 -5.94 6.93 8.19
C TYR A 148 -5.69 8.43 8.48
N LYS A 149 -6.37 9.02 9.47
CA LYS A 149 -6.04 10.37 9.95
C LYS A 149 -4.86 10.36 10.92
N GLY A 150 -4.51 9.21 11.50
CA GLY A 150 -3.35 9.05 12.40
C GLY A 150 -2.00 8.92 11.70
N TRP A 151 -1.96 8.67 10.40
CA TRP A 151 -0.74 8.75 9.60
C TRP A 151 -0.14 10.18 9.62
N PRO A 152 1.13 10.40 9.25
CA PRO A 152 2.13 9.39 8.89
C PRO A 152 2.60 8.63 10.13
N THR A 153 2.96 7.35 9.97
CA THR A 153 3.69 6.63 11.04
C THR A 153 5.07 7.27 11.25
N PRO A 154 5.69 7.20 12.45
CA PRO A 154 6.94 7.88 12.72
C PRO A 154 8.10 7.45 11.81
N LEU A 155 8.94 8.41 11.39
CA LEU A 155 10.27 8.19 10.84
C LEU A 155 11.28 8.70 11.87
N VAL A 156 12.06 7.80 12.47
CA VAL A 156 12.98 8.15 13.58
C VAL A 156 14.43 7.94 13.17
N ARG A 157 15.32 8.87 13.52
CA ARG A 157 16.76 8.67 13.37
C ARG A 157 17.27 7.74 14.47
N LEU A 158 17.88 6.62 14.07
CA LEU A 158 18.56 5.71 14.98
C LEU A 158 19.96 6.28 15.27
N LYS A 159 20.12 6.90 16.44
CA LYS A 159 21.32 7.68 16.78
C LYS A 159 22.55 6.80 16.93
N SER A 160 22.42 5.64 17.57
CA SER A 160 23.51 4.70 17.81
C SER A 160 24.07 4.10 16.52
N PHE A 161 23.31 4.11 15.42
CA PHE A 161 23.77 3.60 14.11
C PHE A 161 24.12 4.70 13.11
N SER A 162 23.83 5.96 13.45
CA SER A 162 24.21 7.13 12.67
C SER A 162 25.60 7.65 13.05
N SER A 163 26.24 8.34 12.11
CA SER A 163 27.47 9.11 12.31
C SER A 163 27.31 10.50 11.67
N ASN A 164 28.40 11.26 11.51
CA ASN A 164 28.38 12.52 10.78
C ASN A 164 28.07 12.30 9.29
N ASP A 165 28.63 11.25 8.70
CA ASP A 165 28.50 10.95 7.27
C ASP A 165 27.39 9.93 6.95
N ARG A 166 26.82 9.29 7.98
CA ARG A 166 25.77 8.27 7.85
C ARG A 166 24.53 8.61 8.66
N ILE A 167 23.38 8.63 7.99
CA ILE A 167 22.08 8.82 8.62
C ILE A 167 21.28 7.54 8.47
N VAL A 168 20.86 6.94 9.58
CA VAL A 168 20.02 5.75 9.59
C VAL A 168 18.66 6.13 10.17
N LEU A 169 17.62 6.01 9.35
CA LEU A 169 16.24 6.32 9.71
C LEU A 169 15.42 5.04 9.73
N ALA A 170 14.52 4.89 10.70
CA ALA A 170 13.59 3.79 10.81
C ALA A 170 12.15 4.29 10.65
N LYS A 171 11.42 3.74 9.66
CA LYS A 171 10.00 3.97 9.45
C LYS A 171 9.22 2.95 10.29
N LEU A 172 8.54 3.41 11.34
CA LEU A 172 7.95 2.58 12.39
C LEU A 172 6.48 2.26 12.10
N GLU A 173 6.23 1.24 11.29
CA GLU A 173 4.86 0.81 10.94
C GLU A 173 4.14 0.10 12.11
N GLY A 174 4.85 -0.19 13.20
CA GLY A 174 4.25 -0.65 14.45
C GLY A 174 3.29 0.36 15.11
N PHE A 175 3.31 1.63 14.68
CA PHE A 175 2.42 2.69 15.19
C PHE A 175 1.02 2.67 14.58
N ASN A 176 0.75 1.80 13.60
CA ASN A 176 -0.64 1.59 13.19
C ASN A 176 -1.45 0.98 14.36
N PRO A 177 -2.69 1.42 14.60
CA PRO A 177 -3.39 1.21 15.87
C PRO A 177 -3.90 -0.21 16.13
N PHE A 178 -4.21 -1.00 15.10
CA PHE A 178 -4.98 -2.23 15.25
C PHE A 178 -4.09 -3.47 15.34
N SER A 179 -3.32 -3.77 14.29
CA SER A 179 -2.38 -4.91 14.30
C SER A 179 -1.00 -4.54 14.83
N ASN A 180 -0.77 -3.26 15.17
CA ASN A 180 0.56 -2.69 15.39
C ASN A 180 1.51 -3.11 14.28
N SER A 181 1.06 -2.96 13.04
CA SER A 181 1.86 -3.29 11.86
C SER A 181 1.43 -2.55 10.60
N VAL A 182 2.30 -2.62 9.58
CA VAL A 182 2.04 -2.16 8.21
C VAL A 182 0.75 -2.74 7.59
N LYS A 183 0.21 -3.85 8.12
CA LYS A 183 -0.95 -4.52 7.56
C LYS A 183 -2.28 -3.81 7.80
N ASP A 184 -2.35 -2.86 8.75
CA ASP A 184 -3.56 -2.05 8.92
C ASP A 184 -3.88 -1.25 7.66
N ARG A 185 -2.84 -0.78 6.96
CA ARG A 185 -2.98 -0.04 5.70
C ARG A 185 -3.70 -0.87 4.64
N ILE A 186 -3.23 -2.10 4.42
CA ILE A 186 -3.81 -2.97 3.38
C ILE A 186 -5.18 -3.49 3.81
N GLY A 187 -5.37 -3.78 5.11
CA GLY A 187 -6.67 -4.20 5.63
C GLY A 187 -7.74 -3.13 5.40
N TRP A 188 -7.41 -1.87 5.71
CA TRP A 188 -8.27 -0.73 5.45
C TRP A 188 -8.54 -0.55 3.95
N ALA A 189 -7.49 -0.52 3.13
CA ALA A 189 -7.63 -0.28 1.71
C ALA A 189 -8.46 -1.35 0.99
N MET A 190 -8.23 -2.64 1.29
CA MET A 190 -8.99 -3.73 0.68
C MET A 190 -10.46 -3.72 1.11
N ILE A 191 -10.75 -3.45 2.39
CA ILE A 191 -12.13 -3.36 2.89
C ILE A 191 -12.85 -2.15 2.27
N MET A 192 -12.22 -0.97 2.26
CA MET A 192 -12.81 0.24 1.69
C MET A 192 -13.04 0.10 0.17
N GLU A 193 -12.12 -0.54 -0.56
CA GLU A 193 -12.31 -0.83 -1.98
C GLU A 193 -13.48 -1.80 -2.19
N ALA A 194 -13.57 -2.89 -1.40
CA ALA A 194 -14.68 -3.84 -1.48
C ALA A 194 -16.04 -3.18 -1.14
N LEU A 195 -16.06 -2.28 -0.15
CA LEU A 195 -17.24 -1.51 0.22
C LEU A 195 -17.66 -0.56 -0.91
N GLY A 196 -16.73 0.22 -1.46
CA GLY A 196 -17.00 1.15 -2.56
C GLY A 196 -17.46 0.46 -3.85
N ARG A 197 -17.07 -0.81 -4.05
CA ARG A 197 -17.54 -1.64 -5.17
C ARG A 197 -18.85 -2.39 -4.89
N GLY A 198 -19.39 -2.29 -3.68
CA GLY A 198 -20.60 -3.01 -3.28
C GLY A 198 -20.45 -4.54 -3.23
N ILE A 199 -19.22 -5.05 -3.09
CA ILE A 199 -18.91 -6.50 -3.06
C ILE A 199 -18.58 -7.02 -1.65
N LEU A 200 -18.53 -6.13 -0.65
CA LEU A 200 -18.31 -6.49 0.74
C LEU A 200 -19.58 -7.13 1.33
N ARG A 201 -19.44 -8.35 1.83
CA ARG A 201 -20.48 -9.13 2.51
C ARG A 201 -20.31 -9.04 4.02
N GLU A 202 -21.31 -9.53 4.77
CA GLU A 202 -21.28 -9.57 6.23
C GLU A 202 -20.18 -10.48 6.82
N ILE A 203 -19.64 -11.40 6.00
CA ILE A 203 -18.62 -12.36 6.42
C ILE A 203 -17.36 -12.14 5.58
N LEU A 204 -16.21 -12.05 6.26
CA LEU A 204 -14.89 -11.85 5.66
C LEU A 204 -13.99 -13.06 5.90
N TYR A 205 -13.49 -13.66 4.83
CA TYR A 205 -12.56 -14.78 4.83
C TYR A 205 -11.19 -14.33 4.32
N GLU A 206 -10.10 -14.76 4.95
CA GLU A 206 -8.74 -14.45 4.47
C GLU A 206 -7.71 -15.50 4.91
N ALA A 207 -6.76 -15.81 4.02
CA ALA A 207 -5.55 -16.56 4.36
C ALA A 207 -4.48 -15.62 4.92
N THR A 208 -3.97 -15.88 6.13
CA THR A 208 -3.05 -14.95 6.79
C THR A 208 -2.00 -15.62 7.68
N SER A 209 -0.87 -14.93 7.84
CA SER A 209 0.23 -15.32 8.73
C SER A 209 0.18 -14.65 10.10
N THR A 210 -0.75 -13.70 10.34
CA THR A 210 -1.22 -13.13 11.63
C THR A 210 -1.63 -11.66 11.46
N ASN A 211 -0.69 -10.77 11.10
CA ASN A 211 -0.90 -9.32 11.12
C ASN A 211 -2.07 -8.84 10.24
N THR A 212 -2.22 -9.41 9.03
CA THR A 212 -3.36 -9.09 8.16
C THR A 212 -4.68 -9.56 8.76
N GLY A 213 -4.67 -10.68 9.49
CA GLY A 213 -5.87 -11.17 10.17
C GLY A 213 -6.31 -10.21 11.28
N ILE A 214 -5.37 -9.77 12.11
CA ILE A 214 -5.64 -8.81 13.20
C ILE A 214 -6.16 -7.48 12.63
N ALA A 215 -5.54 -6.98 11.55
CA ALA A 215 -5.98 -5.77 10.87
C ALA A 215 -7.41 -5.88 10.33
N LEU A 216 -7.69 -6.97 9.60
CA LEU A 216 -9.01 -7.22 9.02
C LEU A 216 -10.08 -7.50 10.07
N ALA A 217 -9.76 -8.23 11.15
CA ALA A 217 -10.68 -8.47 12.26
C ALA A 217 -11.07 -7.15 12.94
N SER A 218 -10.08 -6.32 13.27
CA SER A 218 -10.31 -5.04 13.95
C SER A 218 -11.14 -4.09 13.11
N ILE A 219 -10.80 -3.93 11.83
CA ILE A 219 -11.54 -3.04 10.91
C ILE A 219 -12.92 -3.63 10.59
N GLY A 220 -13.00 -4.96 10.41
CA GLY A 220 -14.26 -5.66 10.23
C GLY A 220 -15.22 -5.45 11.40
N ASN A 221 -14.73 -5.53 12.64
CA ASN A 221 -15.53 -5.27 13.84
C ASN A 221 -16.10 -3.84 13.89
N ILE A 222 -15.31 -2.84 13.47
CA ILE A 222 -15.79 -1.44 13.36
C ILE A 222 -16.97 -1.34 12.38
N LEU A 223 -16.98 -2.15 11.33
CA LEU A 223 -18.02 -2.21 10.30
C LEU A 223 -19.10 -3.28 10.57
N GLY A 224 -19.05 -3.98 11.70
CA GLY A 224 -20.00 -5.04 12.04
C GLY A 224 -19.86 -6.34 11.24
N LEU A 225 -18.69 -6.62 10.66
CA LEU A 225 -18.42 -7.84 9.90
C LEU A 225 -18.03 -9.00 10.81
N ARG A 226 -18.48 -10.21 10.48
CA ARG A 226 -17.92 -11.46 11.00
C ARG A 226 -16.68 -11.82 10.21
N SER A 227 -15.67 -12.42 10.84
CA SER A 227 -14.45 -12.81 10.16
C SER A 227 -14.00 -14.22 10.51
N ARG A 228 -13.44 -14.92 9.51
CA ARG A 228 -12.79 -16.22 9.67
C ARG A 228 -11.43 -16.19 8.98
N PHE A 229 -10.39 -16.57 9.71
CA PHE A 229 -9.03 -16.57 9.22
C PHE A 229 -8.47 -17.98 9.11
N PHE A 230 -7.85 -18.24 7.95
CA PHE A 230 -7.21 -19.51 7.64
C PHE A 230 -5.71 -19.34 7.82
N ILE A 231 -5.15 -20.06 8.79
CA ILE A 231 -3.79 -19.88 9.25
C ILE A 231 -3.02 -21.19 9.08
N PRO A 232 -1.86 -21.21 8.41
CA PRO A 232 -0.99 -22.39 8.37
C PRO A 232 -0.68 -22.94 9.76
N LYS A 233 -0.60 -24.27 9.91
CA LYS A 233 -0.21 -24.91 11.18
C LYS A 233 1.21 -24.54 11.62
N THR A 234 2.04 -24.03 10.71
CA THR A 234 3.43 -23.59 10.94
C THR A 234 3.53 -22.21 11.62
N VAL A 235 2.46 -21.40 11.60
CA VAL A 235 2.42 -20.08 12.24
C VAL A 235 2.24 -20.20 13.76
N GLN A 236 2.76 -19.24 14.53
CA GLN A 236 2.68 -19.21 15.99
C GLN A 236 1.26 -19.41 16.52
N ARG A 237 1.10 -20.09 17.67
CA ARG A 237 -0.23 -20.28 18.29
C ARG A 237 -0.76 -19.03 18.99
N VAL A 238 0.12 -18.13 19.44
CA VAL A 238 -0.30 -16.87 20.08
C VAL A 238 -1.26 -16.05 19.20
N SER A 239 -1.16 -16.17 17.87
CA SER A 239 -2.06 -15.47 16.94
C SER A 239 -3.52 -15.90 17.07
N ASP A 240 -3.80 -17.15 17.44
CA ASP A 240 -5.15 -17.65 17.66
C ASP A 240 -5.81 -16.90 18.83
N ALA A 241 -5.05 -16.57 19.87
CA ALA A 241 -5.55 -15.86 21.03
C ALA A 241 -5.99 -14.44 20.65
N TYR A 242 -5.15 -13.70 19.92
CA TYR A 242 -5.49 -12.35 19.46
C TYR A 242 -6.74 -12.33 18.58
N LEU A 243 -6.83 -13.24 17.61
CA LEU A 243 -7.96 -13.31 16.68
C LEU A 243 -9.26 -13.71 17.38
N LYS A 244 -9.21 -14.69 18.28
CA LYS A 244 -10.39 -15.12 19.06
C LYS A 244 -10.89 -14.01 20.01
N ILE A 245 -9.99 -13.25 20.63
CA ILE A 245 -10.35 -12.09 21.46
C ILE A 245 -11.04 -11.02 20.59
N LEU A 246 -10.58 -10.84 19.35
CA LEU A 246 -11.23 -9.97 18.37
C LEU A 246 -12.53 -10.56 17.80
N GLY A 247 -13.02 -11.70 18.30
CA GLY A 247 -14.26 -12.32 17.85
C GLY A 247 -14.17 -13.03 16.50
N ALA A 248 -12.96 -13.23 15.97
CA ALA A 248 -12.76 -13.93 14.71
C ALA A 248 -12.73 -15.46 14.90
N GLU A 249 -13.31 -16.18 13.94
CA GLU A 249 -13.13 -17.62 13.81
C GLU A 249 -11.72 -17.90 13.27
N VAL A 250 -11.07 -18.95 13.79
CA VAL A 250 -9.73 -19.33 13.37
C VAL A 250 -9.72 -20.78 12.93
N GLU A 251 -9.28 -21.02 11.69
CA GLU A 251 -9.10 -22.35 11.13
C GLU A 251 -7.63 -22.60 10.80
N ARG A 252 -7.06 -23.67 11.37
CA ARG A 252 -5.68 -24.07 11.11
C ARG A 252 -5.61 -25.05 9.95
N VAL A 253 -5.02 -24.62 8.84
CA VAL A 253 -4.89 -25.39 7.60
C VAL A 253 -3.54 -26.12 7.51
N PRO A 254 -3.49 -27.36 6.98
CA PRO A 254 -2.28 -28.19 6.93
C PRO A 254 -1.36 -27.82 5.76
N VAL A 255 -1.06 -26.53 5.60
CA VAL A 255 -0.15 -25.98 4.59
C VAL A 255 1.08 -25.37 5.26
N ASN A 256 2.17 -25.19 4.50
CA ASN A 256 3.40 -24.61 5.03
C ASN A 256 3.44 -23.10 4.88
N LEU A 257 2.98 -22.60 3.73
CA LEU A 257 2.92 -21.18 3.41
C LEU A 257 1.47 -20.68 3.36
N THR A 258 1.28 -19.42 3.71
CA THR A 258 -0.05 -18.79 3.66
C THR A 258 -0.65 -18.75 2.25
N VAL A 259 0.20 -18.59 1.23
CA VAL A 259 -0.23 -18.56 -0.17
C VAL A 259 -0.82 -19.88 -0.67
N GLU A 260 -0.44 -21.00 -0.05
CA GLU A 260 -0.95 -22.34 -0.39
C GLU A 260 -2.43 -22.50 0.02
N ALA A 261 -2.92 -21.70 0.96
CA ALA A 261 -4.32 -21.77 1.42
C ALA A 261 -5.31 -21.00 0.53
N ILE A 262 -4.83 -20.12 -0.37
CA ILE A 262 -5.68 -19.14 -1.10
C ILE A 262 -6.85 -19.81 -1.84
N SER A 263 -6.57 -20.89 -2.58
CA SER A 263 -7.60 -21.57 -3.38
C SER A 263 -8.68 -22.22 -2.52
N GLU A 264 -8.28 -22.81 -1.38
CA GLU A 264 -9.21 -23.41 -0.42
C GLU A 264 -10.09 -22.32 0.23
N VAL A 265 -9.49 -21.20 0.64
CA VAL A 265 -10.21 -20.05 1.20
C VAL A 265 -11.21 -19.48 0.21
N GLU A 266 -10.82 -19.32 -1.05
CA GLU A 266 -11.72 -18.82 -2.10
C GLU A 266 -12.90 -19.77 -2.34
N SER A 267 -12.66 -21.09 -2.35
CA SER A 267 -13.72 -22.09 -2.46
C SER A 267 -14.70 -21.99 -1.28
N LYS A 268 -14.20 -21.95 -0.04
CA LYS A 268 -15.03 -21.82 1.16
C LYS A 268 -15.80 -20.51 1.20
N ALA A 269 -15.15 -19.40 0.88
CA ALA A 269 -15.80 -18.09 0.83
C ALA A 269 -16.97 -18.08 -0.16
N ARG A 270 -16.80 -18.69 -1.35
CA ARG A 270 -17.89 -18.84 -2.32
C ARG A 270 -19.06 -19.68 -1.79
N MET A 271 -18.78 -20.80 -1.14
CA MET A 271 -19.82 -21.66 -0.56
C MET A 271 -20.61 -20.96 0.55
N ASP A 272 -19.91 -20.21 1.40
CA ASP A 272 -20.50 -19.56 2.58
C ASP A 272 -21.05 -18.15 2.30
N GLY A 273 -20.94 -17.67 1.06
CA GLY A 273 -21.34 -16.31 0.68
C GLY A 273 -20.48 -15.21 1.33
N ALA A 274 -19.25 -15.52 1.71
CA ALA A 274 -18.30 -14.60 2.32
C ALA A 274 -17.47 -13.83 1.27
N THR A 275 -17.00 -12.65 1.63
CA THR A 275 -15.99 -11.91 0.86
C THR A 275 -14.61 -12.48 1.16
N HIS A 276 -13.83 -12.77 0.12
CA HIS A 276 -12.39 -13.04 0.22
C HIS A 276 -11.63 -11.89 -0.43
N LEU A 277 -10.84 -11.15 0.37
CA LEU A 277 -10.14 -9.96 -0.13
C LEU A 277 -8.85 -10.31 -0.89
N ASN A 278 -8.19 -11.41 -0.52
CA ASN A 278 -6.97 -11.95 -1.12
C ASN A 278 -5.83 -10.92 -1.16
N GLN A 279 -5.14 -10.76 -0.03
CA GLN A 279 -4.05 -9.78 0.13
C GLN A 279 -2.86 -9.94 -0.85
N PHE A 280 -2.73 -11.11 -1.49
CA PHE A 280 -1.64 -11.42 -2.41
C PHE A 280 -1.93 -10.94 -3.83
N GLU A 281 -3.20 -10.85 -4.21
CA GLU A 281 -3.64 -10.47 -5.56
C GLU A 281 -4.39 -9.14 -5.63
N ASN A 282 -4.86 -8.61 -4.50
CA ASN A 282 -5.66 -7.39 -4.45
C ASN A 282 -4.81 -6.12 -4.56
N ASP A 283 -4.96 -5.38 -5.67
CA ASP A 283 -4.16 -4.18 -5.96
C ASP A 283 -4.35 -3.04 -4.94
N ALA A 284 -5.43 -3.01 -4.16
CA ALA A 284 -5.59 -2.06 -3.06
C ALA A 284 -4.39 -2.10 -2.07
N ASN A 285 -3.72 -3.25 -1.96
CA ASN A 285 -2.47 -3.39 -1.21
C ASN A 285 -1.33 -2.55 -1.80
N LEU A 286 -1.06 -2.63 -3.12
CA LEU A 286 -0.05 -1.78 -3.75
C LEU A 286 -0.48 -0.30 -3.72
N LYS A 287 -1.75 -0.01 -4.04
CA LYS A 287 -2.29 1.35 -4.15
C LYS A 287 -2.15 2.13 -2.84
N VAL A 288 -2.48 1.53 -1.69
CA VAL A 288 -2.37 2.23 -0.40
C VAL A 288 -0.94 2.58 -0.06
N HIS A 289 0.03 1.75 -0.44
CA HIS A 289 1.43 2.04 -0.17
C HIS A 289 2.01 3.11 -1.13
N LEU A 290 1.51 3.21 -2.36
CA LEU A 290 1.85 4.32 -3.27
C LEU A 290 1.28 5.64 -2.76
N LYS A 291 -0.01 5.62 -2.39
CA LYS A 291 -0.75 6.79 -1.94
C LYS A 291 -0.27 7.33 -0.59
N TYR A 292 0.11 6.43 0.32
CA TYR A 292 0.50 6.79 1.68
C TYR A 292 1.96 6.43 1.97
N THR A 293 2.30 5.17 2.19
CA THR A 293 3.61 4.80 2.77
C THR A 293 4.82 5.40 2.07
N ALA A 294 4.89 5.35 0.74
CA ALA A 294 6.02 5.90 -0.02
C ALA A 294 6.05 7.44 0.04
N LYS A 295 4.89 8.07 -0.13
CA LYS A 295 4.67 9.52 -0.05
C LYS A 295 4.98 10.08 1.34
N GLU A 296 4.60 9.37 2.40
CA GLU A 296 4.92 9.71 3.78
C GLU A 296 6.43 9.71 4.00
N ILE A 297 7.14 8.68 3.53
CA ILE A 297 8.60 8.60 3.68
C ILE A 297 9.26 9.79 2.97
N ASP A 298 8.84 10.12 1.75
CA ASP A 298 9.36 11.29 1.02
C ASP A 298 9.07 12.61 1.73
N LEU A 299 7.84 12.83 2.21
CA LEU A 299 7.51 14.02 2.98
C LEU A 299 8.35 14.13 4.26
N GLN A 300 8.51 13.03 4.98
CA GLN A 300 9.30 13.00 6.21
C GLN A 300 10.79 13.22 5.94
N LEU A 301 11.33 12.71 4.83
CA LEU A 301 12.72 12.96 4.42
C LEU A 301 12.96 14.42 4.04
N ARG A 302 11.98 15.07 3.40
CA ARG A 302 12.01 16.53 3.14
C ARG A 302 12.06 17.33 4.43
N GLU A 303 11.29 16.96 5.45
CA GLU A 303 11.35 17.58 6.78
C GLU A 303 12.72 17.38 7.45
N PHE A 304 13.34 16.20 7.25
CA PHE A 304 14.71 15.97 7.68
C PHE A 304 15.77 16.71 6.84
N GLY A 305 15.39 17.30 5.70
CA GLY A 305 16.31 17.96 4.77
C GLY A 305 17.28 17.02 4.06
N VAL A 306 16.92 15.75 3.86
CA VAL A 306 17.80 14.72 3.29
C VAL A 306 17.15 13.98 2.12
N LYS A 307 17.98 13.45 1.23
CA LYS A 307 17.60 12.50 0.19
C LYS A 307 18.14 11.12 0.56
N PRO A 308 17.36 10.03 0.45
CA PRO A 308 17.84 8.69 0.78
C PRO A 308 18.78 8.19 -0.32
N ASP A 309 19.85 7.50 0.07
CA ASP A 309 20.70 6.73 -0.84
C ASP A 309 20.19 5.29 -0.99
N CYS A 310 19.57 4.75 0.07
CA CYS A 310 19.11 3.37 0.12
C CYS A 310 17.85 3.22 0.99
N ILE A 311 16.86 2.49 0.51
CA ILE A 311 15.68 2.09 1.28
C ILE A 311 15.62 0.57 1.35
N ILE A 312 15.47 0.04 2.56
CA ILE A 312 15.58 -1.38 2.87
C ILE A 312 14.30 -1.85 3.57
N GLY A 313 13.69 -2.92 3.09
CA GLY A 313 12.49 -3.48 3.70
C GLY A 313 12.25 -4.95 3.38
N GLY A 314 11.46 -5.60 4.22
CA GLY A 314 11.15 -7.03 4.11
C GLY A 314 10.12 -7.35 3.04
N LEU A 315 10.25 -8.49 2.36
CA LEU A 315 9.33 -8.90 1.30
C LEU A 315 8.34 -9.95 1.80
N GLY A 316 7.06 -9.56 1.93
CA GLY A 316 5.94 -10.47 2.25
C GLY A 316 5.03 -10.63 1.04
N THR A 317 3.96 -9.85 0.98
CA THR A 317 3.13 -9.71 -0.23
C THR A 317 3.83 -8.90 -1.34
N SER A 318 4.96 -8.26 -1.03
CA SER A 318 5.72 -7.26 -1.79
C SER A 318 5.10 -5.86 -1.92
N GLY A 319 3.81 -5.67 -1.62
CA GLY A 319 3.10 -4.40 -1.88
C GLY A 319 3.81 -3.13 -1.41
N HIS A 320 4.23 -3.06 -0.13
CA HIS A 320 4.89 -1.84 0.39
C HIS A 320 6.23 -1.54 -0.28
N MET A 321 7.10 -2.54 -0.44
CA MET A 321 8.42 -2.31 -1.06
C MET A 321 8.32 -2.08 -2.57
N SER A 322 7.36 -2.72 -3.24
CA SER A 322 7.04 -2.46 -4.65
C SER A 322 6.59 -1.01 -4.84
N ALA A 323 5.71 -0.50 -3.98
CA ALA A 323 5.27 0.89 -4.02
C ALA A 323 6.41 1.88 -3.74
N ILE A 324 7.22 1.61 -2.71
CA ILE A 324 8.41 2.42 -2.38
C ILE A 324 9.39 2.42 -3.55
N SER A 325 9.62 1.27 -4.18
CA SER A 325 10.47 1.17 -5.37
C SER A 325 9.98 2.08 -6.48
N LEU A 326 8.71 1.92 -6.89
CA LEU A 326 8.12 2.72 -7.95
C LEU A 326 8.25 4.22 -7.65
N TYR A 327 7.84 4.64 -6.44
CA TYR A 327 7.84 6.05 -6.05
C TYR A 327 9.24 6.67 -6.13
N PHE A 328 10.21 6.10 -5.40
CA PHE A 328 11.53 6.69 -5.26
C PHE A 328 12.35 6.59 -6.54
N ARG A 329 12.22 5.49 -7.30
CA ARG A 329 12.89 5.39 -8.61
C ARG A 329 12.32 6.38 -9.62
N SER A 330 11.00 6.57 -9.63
CA SER A 330 10.35 7.54 -10.52
C SER A 330 10.77 8.96 -10.22
N LYS A 331 10.69 9.35 -8.93
CA LYS A 331 10.99 10.71 -8.48
C LYS A 331 12.46 11.09 -8.63
N TYR A 332 13.37 10.15 -8.39
CA TYR A 332 14.81 10.41 -8.38
C TYR A 332 15.55 9.79 -9.57
N ASN A 333 14.85 9.42 -10.65
CA ASN A 333 15.42 8.81 -11.85
C ASN A 333 16.38 7.64 -11.54
N GLY A 334 15.96 6.73 -10.66
CA GLY A 334 16.76 5.59 -10.22
C GLY A 334 17.92 5.92 -9.28
N GLY A 335 18.06 7.17 -8.83
CA GLY A 335 19.13 7.62 -7.94
C GLY A 335 19.03 7.16 -6.48
N VAL A 336 18.05 6.32 -6.14
CA VAL A 336 17.84 5.73 -4.80
C VAL A 336 17.85 4.21 -4.95
N LYS A 337 18.69 3.54 -4.15
CA LYS A 337 18.76 2.08 -4.14
C LYS A 337 17.62 1.48 -3.34
N ILE A 338 17.02 0.42 -3.88
CA ILE A 338 15.93 -0.31 -3.24
C ILE A 338 16.37 -1.73 -2.95
N VAL A 339 16.31 -2.11 -1.68
CA VAL A 339 16.79 -3.41 -1.20
C VAL A 339 15.67 -4.18 -0.53
N GLY A 340 15.34 -5.34 -1.12
CA GLY A 340 14.43 -6.30 -0.53
C GLY A 340 15.15 -7.25 0.44
N VAL A 341 14.45 -7.68 1.48
CA VAL A 341 14.97 -8.64 2.46
C VAL A 341 14.05 -9.84 2.52
N GLN A 342 14.65 -11.03 2.45
CA GLN A 342 13.93 -12.30 2.52
C GLN A 342 14.63 -13.28 3.49
N PRO A 343 13.91 -14.29 3.99
CA PRO A 343 14.55 -15.38 4.74
C PRO A 343 15.62 -16.07 3.89
N ALA A 344 16.71 -16.51 4.50
CA ALA A 344 17.65 -17.42 3.87
C ALA A 344 16.96 -18.74 3.46
N GLN A 345 17.62 -19.53 2.61
CA GLN A 345 17.10 -20.81 2.18
C GLN A 345 16.73 -21.68 3.40
N ASP A 346 15.55 -22.30 3.34
CA ASP A 346 14.98 -23.18 4.39
C ASP A 346 14.74 -22.52 5.76
N GLU A 347 14.83 -21.18 5.85
CA GLU A 347 14.51 -20.40 7.05
C GLU A 347 13.12 -19.76 6.94
N ALA A 348 12.47 -19.57 8.09
CA ALA A 348 11.19 -18.88 8.19
C ALA A 348 11.31 -17.66 9.10
N ILE A 349 11.06 -16.47 8.55
CA ILE A 349 10.97 -15.23 9.33
C ILE A 349 9.53 -14.71 9.22
N PRO A 350 8.80 -14.61 10.34
CA PRO A 350 7.40 -14.17 10.33
C PRO A 350 7.21 -12.85 9.59
N GLY A 351 6.19 -12.82 8.72
CA GLY A 351 5.80 -11.63 7.95
C GLY A 351 6.51 -11.43 6.61
N ILE A 352 7.59 -12.17 6.33
CA ILE A 352 8.32 -12.14 5.05
C ILE A 352 8.47 -13.55 4.46
N ARG A 353 8.72 -13.64 3.16
CA ARG A 353 8.91 -14.87 2.39
C ARG A 353 9.89 -14.63 1.25
N ARG A 354 10.31 -15.72 0.61
CA ARG A 354 11.27 -15.66 -0.49
C ARG A 354 10.59 -15.31 -1.82
N VAL A 355 11.25 -14.53 -2.68
CA VAL A 355 10.70 -14.00 -3.93
C VAL A 355 10.20 -15.13 -4.85
N GLU A 356 10.94 -16.23 -4.92
CA GLU A 356 10.60 -17.41 -5.72
C GLU A 356 9.30 -18.11 -5.31
N THR A 357 8.74 -17.79 -4.13
CA THR A 357 7.42 -18.29 -3.71
C THR A 357 6.26 -17.55 -4.39
N GLY A 358 6.56 -16.63 -5.31
CA GLY A 358 5.61 -15.92 -6.18
C GLY A 358 4.95 -14.72 -5.51
N MET A 359 5.40 -13.50 -5.80
CA MET A 359 4.81 -12.25 -5.31
C MET A 359 4.33 -11.39 -6.48
N LYS A 360 3.06 -11.00 -6.50
CA LYS A 360 2.45 -10.27 -7.63
C LYS A 360 3.26 -9.04 -8.06
N TRP A 361 3.53 -8.11 -7.14
CA TRP A 361 4.08 -6.79 -7.49
C TRP A 361 5.60 -6.73 -7.50
N VAL A 362 6.31 -7.73 -6.98
CA VAL A 362 7.79 -7.69 -6.93
C VAL A 362 8.39 -7.72 -8.34
N HIS A 363 7.67 -8.35 -9.28
CA HIS A 363 8.09 -8.48 -10.68
C HIS A 363 7.69 -7.28 -11.55
N TRP A 364 6.90 -6.35 -11.01
CA TRP A 364 6.47 -5.16 -11.73
C TRP A 364 7.47 -4.03 -11.60
N PHE A 365 8.35 -4.08 -10.59
CA PHE A 365 9.25 -2.99 -10.23
C PHE A 365 10.64 -3.50 -9.89
N GLU A 366 11.63 -2.64 -10.06
CA GLU A 366 13.03 -3.02 -9.92
C GLU A 366 13.50 -3.01 -8.46
N PHE A 367 14.38 -3.94 -8.12
CA PHE A 367 15.11 -3.98 -6.86
C PHE A 367 16.60 -4.08 -7.17
N ASP A 368 17.41 -3.21 -6.56
CA ASP A 368 18.86 -3.21 -6.76
C ASP A 368 19.53 -4.45 -6.14
N ARG A 369 18.93 -4.99 -5.07
CA ARG A 369 19.41 -6.19 -4.39
C ARG A 369 18.30 -6.86 -3.58
N ILE A 370 18.35 -8.19 -3.52
CA ILE A 370 17.64 -8.99 -2.52
C ILE A 370 18.68 -9.58 -1.56
N VAL A 371 18.47 -9.44 -0.25
CA VAL A 371 19.39 -9.90 0.79
C VAL A 371 18.74 -11.02 1.59
N ASP A 372 19.44 -12.17 1.64
CA ASP A 372 19.08 -13.30 2.47
C ASP A 372 19.54 -13.09 3.93
N VAL A 373 18.63 -13.33 4.86
CA VAL A 373 18.88 -13.21 6.30
C VAL A 373 18.34 -14.45 7.02
N ARG A 374 19.16 -15.04 7.88
CA ARG A 374 18.75 -16.19 8.72
C ARG A 374 17.85 -15.72 9.85
N ARG A 375 17.01 -16.63 10.37
CA ARG A 375 16.14 -16.30 11.50
C ARG A 375 16.93 -15.89 12.76
N SER A 376 18.08 -16.52 13.03
CA SER A 376 18.94 -16.15 14.15
C SER A 376 19.47 -14.72 14.00
N GLU A 377 19.98 -14.36 12.82
CA GLU A 377 20.44 -12.99 12.51
C GLU A 377 19.32 -11.97 12.73
N ALA A 378 18.09 -12.30 12.31
CA ALA A 378 16.94 -11.44 12.51
C ALA A 378 16.66 -11.17 14.01
N VAL A 379 16.74 -12.20 14.86
CA VAL A 379 16.61 -12.04 16.32
C VAL A 379 17.77 -11.21 16.89
N GLU A 380 19.00 -11.45 16.45
CA GLU A 380 20.17 -10.63 16.84
C GLU A 380 19.98 -9.16 16.46
N GLY A 381 19.37 -8.89 15.30
CA GLY A 381 19.03 -7.54 14.86
C GLY A 381 18.01 -6.87 15.78
N CYS A 382 16.98 -7.60 16.21
CA CYS A 382 16.04 -7.12 17.23
C CYS A 382 16.75 -6.78 18.54
N ILE A 383 17.64 -7.65 19.01
CA ILE A 383 18.39 -7.47 20.26
C ILE A 383 19.30 -6.24 20.18
N GLU A 384 20.03 -6.07 19.08
CA GLU A 384 20.95 -4.94 18.91
C GLU A 384 20.21 -3.61 18.88
N VAL A 385 19.11 -3.50 18.13
CA VAL A 385 18.29 -2.29 18.11
C VAL A 385 17.65 -2.03 19.47
N ALA A 386 17.13 -3.06 20.15
CA ALA A 386 16.54 -2.91 21.48
C ALA A 386 17.57 -2.39 22.50
N ARG A 387 18.80 -2.92 22.50
CA ARG A 387 19.85 -2.52 23.46
C ARG A 387 20.46 -1.15 23.17
N ARG A 388 20.52 -0.74 21.91
CA ARG A 388 21.21 0.50 21.49
C ARG A 388 20.28 1.68 21.23
N GLU A 389 19.00 1.43 20.96
CA GLU A 389 18.00 2.48 20.68
C GLU A 389 16.79 2.40 21.62
N GLY A 390 16.66 1.35 22.44
CA GLY A 390 15.49 1.14 23.31
C GLY A 390 14.23 0.69 22.57
N LEU A 391 14.34 0.35 21.28
CA LEU A 391 13.21 -0.04 20.44
C LEU A 391 13.16 -1.57 20.26
N LEU A 392 12.15 -2.22 20.84
CA LEU A 392 11.89 -3.63 20.61
C LEU A 392 11.12 -3.83 19.29
N ILE A 393 11.86 -4.07 18.21
CA ILE A 393 11.33 -4.22 16.84
C ILE A 393 10.97 -5.68 16.51
N GLY A 394 10.04 -5.88 15.57
CA GLY A 394 9.63 -7.22 15.12
C GLY A 394 10.71 -7.98 14.34
N LEU A 395 10.51 -9.28 14.14
CA LEU A 395 11.53 -10.15 13.52
C LEU A 395 11.88 -9.75 12.08
N SER A 396 10.88 -9.39 11.27
CA SER A 396 11.12 -8.88 9.91
C SER A 396 11.92 -7.56 9.93
N SER A 397 11.68 -6.69 10.92
CA SER A 397 12.45 -5.46 11.15
C SER A 397 13.91 -5.76 11.54
N GLY A 398 14.12 -6.77 12.40
CA GLY A 398 15.47 -7.25 12.75
C GLY A 398 16.22 -7.78 11.54
N ALA A 399 15.54 -8.50 10.64
CA ALA A 399 16.11 -8.94 9.37
C ALA A 399 16.50 -7.76 8.47
N VAL A 400 15.63 -6.73 8.37
CA VAL A 400 15.92 -5.48 7.65
C VAL A 400 17.16 -4.79 8.20
N PHE A 401 17.27 -4.71 9.53
CA PHE A 401 18.43 -4.13 10.19
C PHE A 401 19.74 -4.92 9.91
N GLN A 402 19.69 -6.25 9.89
CA GLN A 402 20.86 -7.05 9.51
C GLN A 402 21.23 -6.88 8.04
N ALA A 403 20.25 -6.83 7.15
CA ALA A 403 20.50 -6.53 5.74
C ALA A 403 21.18 -5.16 5.59
N PHE A 404 20.74 -4.15 6.34
CA PHE A 404 21.43 -2.86 6.44
C PHE A 404 22.90 -3.04 6.87
N LYS A 405 23.17 -3.74 7.96
CA LYS A 405 24.56 -3.97 8.41
C LYS A 405 25.44 -4.67 7.37
N LYS A 406 24.87 -5.58 6.57
CA LYS A 406 25.59 -6.31 5.52
C LYS A 406 25.94 -5.44 4.31
N ILE A 407 25.23 -4.33 4.07
CA ILE A 407 25.36 -3.54 2.83
C ILE A 407 25.71 -2.07 3.04
N ALA A 408 25.55 -1.56 4.26
CA ALA A 408 25.78 -0.16 4.57
C ALA A 408 27.25 0.19 4.36
N LYS A 409 27.48 1.34 3.74
CA LYS A 409 28.79 1.98 3.65
C LYS A 409 29.03 2.86 4.88
N GLU A 410 30.23 3.43 4.95
CA GLU A 410 30.60 4.39 5.99
C GLU A 410 29.79 5.69 5.93
N SER A 411 29.30 6.04 4.74
CA SER A 411 28.45 7.21 4.50
C SER A 411 27.12 6.86 3.81
N GLY A 412 26.19 7.80 3.86
CA GLY A 412 24.91 7.78 3.15
C GLY A 412 23.68 7.82 4.06
N VAL A 413 22.53 8.01 3.44
CA VAL A 413 21.21 8.09 4.09
C VAL A 413 20.43 6.80 3.82
N TYR A 414 20.14 6.07 4.89
CA TYR A 414 19.47 4.77 4.84
C TYR A 414 18.10 4.86 5.52
N VAL A 415 17.05 4.37 4.85
CA VAL A 415 15.72 4.22 5.44
C VAL A 415 15.41 2.74 5.62
N LEU A 416 15.14 2.33 6.85
CA LEU A 416 14.78 0.98 7.23
C LEU A 416 13.27 0.92 7.50
N VAL A 417 12.53 0.11 6.75
CA VAL A 417 11.10 -0.07 6.98
C VAL A 417 10.91 -1.16 8.02
N PHE A 418 10.43 -0.80 9.21
CA PHE A 418 10.16 -1.71 10.32
C PHE A 418 8.67 -2.03 10.38
N PRO A 419 8.23 -3.22 9.89
CA PRO A 419 6.82 -3.50 9.65
C PRO A 419 5.97 -3.59 10.91
N ASP A 420 6.55 -3.97 12.05
CA ASP A 420 5.85 -4.15 13.33
C ASP A 420 6.77 -4.16 14.56
N THR A 421 6.16 -4.40 15.74
CA THR A 421 6.80 -4.41 17.05
C THR A 421 7.23 -5.81 17.50
N GLY A 422 8.26 -5.88 18.34
CA GLY A 422 8.81 -7.13 18.86
C GLY A 422 7.93 -7.81 19.91
N TYR A 423 7.00 -7.07 20.54
CA TYR A 423 6.14 -7.59 21.60
C TYR A 423 5.25 -8.77 21.16
N LYS A 424 5.04 -8.95 19.86
CA LYS A 424 4.28 -10.08 19.29
C LYS A 424 5.10 -11.36 19.11
N TYR A 425 6.41 -11.31 19.36
CA TYR A 425 7.36 -12.38 19.04
C TYR A 425 8.01 -12.99 20.29
N GLY A 426 7.32 -12.94 21.43
CA GLY A 426 7.82 -13.47 22.71
C GLY A 426 8.24 -14.94 22.64
N GLU A 427 7.43 -15.80 22.01
CA GLU A 427 7.75 -17.23 21.81
C GLU A 427 9.07 -17.43 21.05
N GLN A 428 9.35 -16.58 20.05
CA GLN A 428 10.57 -16.67 19.24
C GLN A 428 11.79 -16.17 20.00
N PHE A 429 11.62 -15.13 20.81
CA PHE A 429 12.68 -14.63 21.67
C PHE A 429 13.02 -15.63 22.78
N GLU A 430 12.00 -16.25 23.39
CA GLU A 430 12.18 -17.32 24.38
C GLU A 430 12.90 -18.53 23.77
N GLU A 431 12.46 -18.98 22.59
CA GLU A 431 13.12 -20.07 21.85
C GLU A 431 14.60 -19.75 21.58
N TYR A 432 14.89 -18.54 21.12
CA TYR A 432 16.26 -18.09 20.87
C TYR A 432 17.12 -18.11 22.14
N ILE A 433 16.62 -17.54 23.24
CA ILE A 433 17.33 -17.53 24.54
C ILE A 433 17.62 -18.95 25.01
N ARG A 434 16.65 -19.86 24.86
CA ARG A 434 16.81 -21.27 25.22
C ARG A 434 17.89 -21.97 24.40
N ILE A 435 17.97 -21.70 23.10
CA ILE A 435 18.94 -22.35 22.19
C ILE A 435 20.35 -21.77 22.36
N TYR A 436 20.47 -20.45 22.43
CA TYR A 436 21.76 -19.75 22.33
C TYR A 436 22.34 -19.29 23.69
N GLY A 437 21.61 -19.44 24.80
CA GLY A 437 22.11 -19.09 26.14
C GLY A 437 22.01 -17.59 26.46
N LYS A 438 22.46 -17.20 27.68
CA LYS A 438 22.19 -15.88 28.29
C LYS A 438 22.61 -14.71 27.39
N LEU A 439 21.60 -13.97 26.94
CA LEU A 439 21.71 -12.70 26.21
C LEU A 439 22.44 -11.61 26.98
#